data_AF-A0A9E2LCH7-F1
#
_entry.id   AF-A0A9E2LCH7-F1
#
_cell.length_a   1.000
_cell.length_b   1.000
_cell.length_c   1.000
_cell.angle_alpha   90.00
_cell.angle_beta   90.00
_cell.angle_gamma   90.00
#
_symmetry.space_group_name_H-M   'P 1'
#
loop_
_entity.id
_entity.type
_entity.pdbx_description
1 polymer ?
#
loop_
_entity_poly.entity_id
_entity_poly.type
_entity_poly.pdbx_seq_one_letter_code
_entity_poly.pdbx_strand_id
1 'polypeptide(L)'
;MGPFYCPTDRHVYLDLSFWSQLESELGASSADFARAYVIAHEYGHHVQTLTGVSQQVQSAQQRASGQAEANRYSVALELQADCYAGVWAANAAAVSNGEVALDAGDLEAGMQTASAIGDDTLQRRQGGQVQPEGFTHGSSAQRVEWLRRGYESGDPAACDTFQAL
;
A
#
# COMPACT_ATOMS: atom_id res chain seq x y z
N MET A 1 -13.59 -8.23 2.69
CA MET A 1 -12.91 -7.19 1.89
C MET A 1 -11.99 -6.45 2.85
N GLY A 2 -10.82 -5.99 2.42
CA GLY A 2 -9.98 -5.16 3.28
C GLY A 2 -10.49 -3.72 3.34
N PRO A 3 -9.79 -2.83 4.08
CA PRO A 3 -9.91 -1.39 3.92
C PRO A 3 -9.74 -0.97 2.46
N PHE A 4 -10.39 0.12 2.07
CA PHE A 4 -10.28 0.67 0.72
C PHE A 4 -10.65 2.14 0.65
N TYR A 5 -10.07 2.87 -0.29
CA TYR A 5 -10.49 4.20 -0.70
C TYR A 5 -11.45 4.17 -1.89
N CYS A 6 -12.54 4.94 -1.83
CA CYS A 6 -13.50 5.10 -2.91
C CYS A 6 -13.29 6.44 -3.64
N PRO A 7 -12.85 6.45 -4.91
CA PRO A 7 -12.62 7.71 -5.64
C PRO A 7 -13.91 8.49 -5.96
N THR A 8 -15.07 7.83 -6.00
CA THR A 8 -16.36 8.45 -6.34
C THR A 8 -16.87 9.37 -5.24
N ASP A 9 -16.78 8.94 -3.98
CA ASP A 9 -17.23 9.70 -2.82
C ASP A 9 -16.07 10.30 -2.01
N ARG A 10 -14.82 9.92 -2.31
CA ARG A 10 -13.58 10.36 -1.65
C ARG A 10 -13.48 9.96 -0.18
N HIS A 11 -14.02 8.81 0.20
CA HIS A 11 -13.93 8.27 1.55
C HIS A 11 -12.99 7.07 1.64
N VAL A 12 -12.35 6.95 2.81
CA VAL A 12 -11.66 5.73 3.24
C VAL A 12 -12.63 4.90 4.07
N TYR A 13 -12.83 3.66 3.67
CA TYR A 13 -13.65 2.68 4.36
C TYR A 13 -12.73 1.72 5.11
N LEU A 14 -12.91 1.63 6.44
CA LEU A 14 -12.11 0.76 7.30
C LEU A 14 -12.95 -0.45 7.73
N ASP A 15 -12.58 -1.64 7.27
CA ASP A 15 -13.18 -2.89 7.76
C ASP A 15 -12.59 -3.25 9.12
N LEU A 16 -13.39 -3.16 10.19
CA LEU A 16 -12.93 -3.47 11.54
C LEU A 16 -12.62 -4.96 11.74
N SER A 17 -13.22 -5.84 10.94
CA SER A 17 -12.91 -7.28 11.00
C SER A 17 -11.54 -7.60 10.42
N PHE A 18 -11.04 -6.77 9.50
CA PHE A 18 -9.69 -6.86 8.98
C PHE A 18 -8.64 -6.50 10.05
N TRP A 19 -8.92 -5.55 10.94
CA TRP A 19 -8.02 -5.27 12.08
C TRP A 19 -7.83 -6.48 12.98
N SER A 20 -8.92 -7.18 13.31
CA SER A 20 -8.85 -8.39 14.12
C SER A 20 -8.04 -9.50 13.44
N GLN A 21 -8.13 -9.60 12.11
CA GLN A 21 -7.31 -10.54 11.33
C GLN A 21 -5.83 -10.13 11.37
N LEU A 22 -5.51 -8.86 11.12
CA LEU A 22 -4.16 -8.33 11.23
C LEU A 22 -3.55 -8.59 12.61
N GLU A 23 -4.27 -8.29 13.69
CA GLU A 23 -3.81 -8.55 15.06
C GLU A 23 -3.54 -10.04 15.32
N SER A 24 -4.40 -10.92 14.78
CA SER A 24 -4.23 -12.37 14.93
C SER A 24 -3.05 -12.94 14.14
N GLU A 25 -2.72 -12.33 13.00
CA GLU A 25 -1.68 -12.82 12.09
C GLU A 25 -0.31 -12.17 12.34
N LEU A 26 -0.28 -10.93 12.84
CA LEU A 26 0.93 -10.13 13.05
C LEU A 26 1.35 -10.00 14.53
N GLY A 27 0.49 -10.43 15.46
CA GLY A 27 0.74 -10.32 16.90
C GLY A 27 0.33 -8.96 17.49
N ALA A 28 0.00 -8.94 18.79
CA ALA A 28 -0.70 -7.82 19.43
C ALA A 28 0.14 -6.54 19.65
N SER A 29 1.48 -6.59 19.59
CA SER A 29 2.36 -5.44 19.86
C SER A 29 2.67 -4.57 18.64
N SER A 30 2.39 -5.06 17.43
CA SER A 30 2.62 -4.39 16.14
C SER A 30 1.36 -3.72 15.59
N ALA A 31 0.25 -3.78 16.35
CA ALA A 31 -1.08 -3.46 15.86
C ALA A 31 -1.24 -1.98 15.48
N ASP A 32 -0.73 -1.04 16.28
CA ASP A 32 -1.06 0.39 16.10
C ASP A 32 -0.41 1.01 14.86
N PHE A 33 0.88 0.73 14.59
CA PHE A 33 1.50 1.18 13.35
C PHE A 33 1.02 0.39 12.13
N ALA A 34 0.73 -0.91 12.27
CA ALA A 34 0.04 -1.65 11.21
C ALA A 34 -1.27 -0.95 10.80
N ARG A 35 -1.99 -0.34 11.77
CA ARG A 35 -3.16 0.47 11.43
C ARG A 35 -2.87 1.76 10.73
N ALA A 36 -1.91 2.51 11.26
CA ALA A 36 -1.51 3.76 10.68
C ALA A 36 -1.02 3.58 9.23
N TYR A 37 -0.25 2.52 8.97
CA TYR A 37 0.21 2.14 7.64
C TYR A 37 -0.94 1.93 6.65
N VAL A 38 -1.93 1.10 6.99
CA VAL A 38 -3.07 0.83 6.09
C VAL A 38 -3.88 2.11 5.86
N ILE A 39 -4.12 2.92 6.89
CA ILE A 39 -4.81 4.21 6.71
C ILE A 39 -4.01 5.14 5.79
N ALA A 40 -2.69 5.22 5.97
CA ALA A 40 -1.82 6.05 5.14
C ALA A 40 -1.78 5.55 3.69
N HIS A 41 -1.82 4.24 3.47
CA HIS A 41 -1.95 3.63 2.15
C HIS A 41 -3.25 4.04 1.46
N GLU A 42 -4.40 3.90 2.15
CA GLU A 42 -5.69 4.33 1.60
C GLU A 42 -5.73 5.85 1.32
N TYR A 43 -5.07 6.65 2.17
CA TYR A 43 -4.91 8.07 1.91
C TYR A 43 -3.98 8.34 0.71
N GLY A 44 -3.00 7.46 0.44
CA GLY A 44 -2.19 7.47 -0.77
C GLY A 44 -3.05 7.39 -2.04
N HIS A 45 -4.11 6.56 -2.05
CA HIS A 45 -5.07 6.54 -3.15
C HIS A 45 -5.88 7.84 -3.29
N HIS A 46 -6.16 8.51 -2.18
CA HIS A 46 -6.74 9.85 -2.23
C HIS A 46 -5.79 10.85 -2.90
N VAL A 47 -4.49 10.83 -2.55
CA VAL A 47 -3.47 11.67 -3.20
C VAL A 47 -3.42 11.38 -4.71
N GLN A 48 -3.42 10.11 -5.11
CA GLN A 48 -3.46 9.71 -6.53
C GLN A 48 -4.69 10.23 -7.27
N THR A 49 -5.84 10.31 -6.59
CA THR A 49 -7.05 10.91 -7.15
C THR A 49 -6.88 12.40 -7.37
N LEU A 50 -6.28 13.11 -6.41
CA LEU A 50 -6.06 14.55 -6.49
C LEU A 50 -5.02 14.92 -7.56
N THR A 51 -4.00 14.09 -7.74
CA THR A 51 -2.90 14.32 -8.71
C THR A 51 -3.23 13.82 -10.12
N GLY A 52 -4.36 13.13 -10.31
CA GLY A 52 -4.80 12.63 -11.60
C GLY A 52 -4.24 11.25 -11.99
N VAL A 53 -3.45 10.61 -11.12
CA VAL A 53 -2.81 9.32 -11.40
C VAL A 53 -3.86 8.21 -11.55
N SER A 54 -4.89 8.19 -10.70
CA SER A 54 -5.94 7.16 -10.76
C SER A 54 -6.65 7.14 -12.12
N GLN A 55 -6.91 8.32 -12.71
CA GLN A 55 -7.54 8.43 -14.03
C GLN A 55 -6.59 8.01 -15.17
N GLN A 56 -5.29 8.28 -15.03
CA GLN A 56 -4.27 7.84 -15.99
C GLN A 56 -4.17 6.31 -15.99
N VAL A 57 -4.15 5.68 -14.82
CA VAL A 57 -4.16 4.22 -14.66
C VAL A 57 -5.41 3.60 -15.26
N GLN A 58 -6.59 4.13 -14.92
CA GLN A 58 -7.85 3.65 -15.49
C GLN A 58 -7.84 3.71 -17.03
N SER A 59 -7.34 4.82 -17.59
CA SER A 59 -7.23 5.00 -19.04
C SER A 59 -6.22 4.04 -19.67
N ALA A 60 -5.11 3.74 -18.99
CA ALA A 60 -4.11 2.80 -19.46
C ALA A 60 -4.64 1.36 -19.44
N GLN A 61 -5.36 0.96 -18.39
CA GLN A 61 -6.01 -0.33 -18.27
C GLN A 61 -7.04 -0.58 -19.38
N GLN A 62 -7.83 0.45 -19.75
CA GLN A 62 -8.79 0.36 -20.86
C GLN A 62 -8.12 0.14 -22.22
N ARG A 63 -6.86 0.56 -22.37
CA ARG A 63 -6.07 0.38 -23.60
C ARG A 63 -5.18 -0.86 -23.57
N ALA A 64 -5.10 -1.56 -22.44
CA ALA A 64 -4.25 -2.73 -22.28
C ALA A 64 -4.68 -3.84 -23.25
N SER A 65 -3.71 -4.56 -23.79
CA SER A 65 -3.91 -5.68 -24.72
C SER A 65 -4.51 -6.92 -24.06
N GLY A 66 -4.49 -6.99 -22.72
CA GLY A 66 -5.09 -8.07 -21.95
C GLY A 66 -4.98 -7.84 -20.43
N GLN A 67 -5.55 -8.78 -19.66
CA GLN A 67 -5.65 -8.67 -18.20
C GLN A 67 -4.28 -8.55 -17.53
N ALA A 68 -3.28 -9.31 -17.97
CA ALA A 68 -1.94 -9.27 -17.40
C ALA A 68 -1.31 -7.87 -17.52
N GLU A 69 -1.49 -7.19 -18.64
CA GLU A 69 -1.01 -5.81 -18.82
C GLU A 69 -1.82 -4.82 -17.98
N ALA A 70 -3.15 -4.94 -17.94
CA ALA A 70 -4.00 -4.11 -17.08
C ALA A 70 -3.63 -4.25 -15.58
N ASN A 71 -3.30 -5.47 -15.16
CA ASN A 71 -2.85 -5.80 -13.81
C ASN A 71 -1.52 -5.11 -13.45
N ARG A 72 -0.59 -4.98 -14.40
CA ARG A 72 0.68 -4.26 -14.14
C ARG A 72 0.43 -2.79 -13.76
N TYR A 73 -0.54 -2.13 -14.38
CA TYR A 73 -0.93 -0.77 -13.99
C TYR A 73 -1.60 -0.73 -12.60
N SER A 74 -2.40 -1.73 -12.23
CA SER A 74 -2.93 -1.85 -10.86
C SER A 74 -1.79 -1.96 -9.85
N VAL A 75 -0.84 -2.89 -10.10
CA VAL A 75 0.30 -3.10 -9.21
C VAL A 75 1.11 -1.81 -9.04
N ALA A 76 1.38 -1.06 -10.10
CA ALA A 76 2.10 0.20 -9.98
C ALA A 76 1.33 1.24 -9.13
N LEU A 77 0.01 1.34 -9.28
CA LEU A 77 -0.83 2.23 -8.48
C LEU A 77 -0.74 1.88 -6.98
N GLU A 78 -0.85 0.59 -6.65
CA GLU A 78 -0.80 0.07 -5.29
C GLU A 78 0.57 0.29 -4.63
N LEU A 79 1.65 0.03 -5.36
CA LEU A 79 3.02 0.27 -4.88
C LEU A 79 3.31 1.76 -4.67
N GLN A 80 2.68 2.66 -5.43
CA GLN A 80 2.84 4.10 -5.20
C GLN A 80 2.12 4.52 -3.92
N ALA A 81 0.96 3.93 -3.61
CA ALA A 81 0.28 4.16 -2.34
C ALA A 81 1.12 3.66 -1.15
N ASP A 82 1.83 2.54 -1.27
CA ASP A 82 2.81 2.09 -0.28
C ASP A 82 3.93 3.08 -0.05
N CYS A 83 4.48 3.62 -1.14
CA CYS A 83 5.51 4.64 -1.07
C CYS A 83 5.00 5.92 -0.40
N TYR A 84 3.78 6.36 -0.71
CA TYR A 84 3.17 7.51 -0.03
C TYR A 84 2.94 7.25 1.46
N ALA A 85 2.57 6.03 1.86
CA ALA A 85 2.49 5.66 3.28
C ALA A 85 3.86 5.77 3.97
N GLY A 86 4.95 5.37 3.30
CA GLY A 86 6.32 5.55 3.78
C GLY A 86 6.70 7.02 3.93
N VAL A 87 6.40 7.85 2.92
CA VAL A 87 6.65 9.29 2.96
C VAL A 87 5.91 9.96 4.11
N TRP A 88 4.64 9.57 4.35
CA TRP A 88 3.90 10.03 5.51
C TRP A 88 4.62 9.66 6.81
N ALA A 89 5.02 8.40 6.97
CA ALA A 89 5.72 7.94 8.17
C ALA A 89 7.04 8.71 8.42
N ALA A 90 7.83 8.98 7.38
CA ALA A 90 9.07 9.75 7.48
C ALA A 90 8.84 11.18 8.01
N ASN A 91 7.69 11.77 7.68
CA ASN A 91 7.37 13.16 7.99
C ASN A 91 6.42 13.30 9.20
N ALA A 92 5.85 12.19 9.70
CA ALA A 92 4.76 12.19 10.68
C ALA A 92 5.08 12.99 11.94
N ALA A 93 6.28 12.81 12.50
CA ALA A 93 6.73 13.55 13.68
C ALA A 93 6.85 15.06 13.41
N ALA A 94 7.39 15.46 12.25
CA ALA A 94 7.55 16.86 11.91
C ALA A 94 6.20 17.56 11.69
N VAL A 95 5.29 16.94 10.94
CA VAL A 95 3.98 17.53 10.61
C VAL A 95 3.02 17.56 11.79
N SER A 96 3.21 16.67 12.77
CA SER A 96 2.42 16.61 14.00
C SER A 96 3.06 17.37 15.17
N ASN A 97 4.14 18.13 14.94
CA ASN A 97 4.89 18.82 16.00
C ASN A 97 5.31 17.88 17.15
N GLY A 98 5.67 16.63 16.81
CA GLY A 98 6.12 15.58 17.73
C GLY A 98 5.01 14.76 18.38
N GLU A 99 3.73 15.00 18.08
CA GLU A 99 2.62 14.20 18.65
C GLU A 99 2.60 12.77 18.11
N VAL A 100 3.02 12.56 16.87
CA VAL A 100 3.20 11.23 16.27
C VAL A 100 4.69 10.89 16.30
N ALA A 101 5.09 10.03 17.23
CA ALA A 101 6.43 9.48 17.30
C ALA A 101 6.42 8.04 16.77
N LEU A 102 7.18 7.81 15.69
CA LEU A 102 7.39 6.48 15.13
C LEU A 102 8.80 6.02 15.49
N ASP A 103 8.93 4.84 16.07
CA ASP A 103 10.22 4.21 16.30
C ASP A 103 10.54 3.15 15.22
N ALA A 104 11.75 2.58 15.29
CA ALA A 104 12.17 1.57 14.32
C ALA A 104 11.32 0.28 14.38
N GLY A 105 10.77 -0.06 15.55
CA GLY A 105 9.87 -1.19 15.73
C GLY A 105 8.52 -0.97 15.07
N ASP A 106 8.01 0.26 15.10
CA ASP A 106 6.80 0.65 14.38
C ASP A 106 6.98 0.43 12.87
N LEU A 107 8.06 0.95 12.28
CA LEU A 107 8.31 0.79 10.85
C LEU A 107 8.39 -0.70 10.44
N GLU A 108 9.09 -1.52 11.23
CA GLU A 108 9.18 -2.96 10.99
C GLU A 108 7.80 -3.64 11.04
N ALA A 109 6.92 -3.23 11.96
CA ALA A 109 5.54 -3.71 12.01
C ALA A 109 4.74 -3.35 10.73
N GLY A 110 4.95 -2.15 10.19
CA GLY A 110 4.36 -1.73 8.92
C GLY A 110 4.89 -2.57 7.74
N MET A 111 6.20 -2.83 7.70
CA MET A 111 6.80 -3.70 6.68
C MET A 111 6.31 -5.16 6.79
N GLN A 112 6.13 -5.68 8.01
CA GLN A 112 5.52 -7.00 8.22
C GLN A 112 4.08 -7.03 7.71
N THR A 113 3.31 -5.98 7.96
CA THR A 113 1.96 -5.82 7.42
C THR A 113 1.96 -5.79 5.90
N ALA A 114 2.84 -4.96 5.30
CA ALA A 114 2.97 -4.82 3.86
C ALA A 114 3.31 -6.16 3.19
N SER A 115 4.21 -6.92 3.81
CA SER A 115 4.62 -8.26 3.39
C SER A 115 3.46 -9.27 3.51
N ALA A 116 2.72 -9.27 4.63
CA ALA A 116 1.66 -10.24 4.88
C ALA A 116 0.49 -10.15 3.89
N ILE A 117 0.22 -8.96 3.35
CA ILE A 117 -0.87 -8.72 2.40
C ILE A 117 -0.42 -8.69 0.93
N GLY A 118 0.83 -9.04 0.62
CA GLY A 118 1.28 -9.20 -0.76
C GLY A 118 0.59 -10.37 -1.47
N ASP A 119 0.32 -10.21 -2.77
CA ASP A 119 -0.49 -11.16 -3.54
C ASP A 119 0.10 -12.58 -3.53
N ASP A 120 1.43 -12.72 -3.54
CA ASP A 120 2.10 -14.01 -3.48
C ASP A 120 1.94 -14.69 -2.11
N THR A 121 1.93 -13.92 -1.02
CA THR A 121 1.65 -14.45 0.32
C THR A 121 0.19 -14.90 0.44
N LEU A 122 -0.75 -14.08 -0.05
CA LEU A 122 -2.18 -14.42 -0.02
C LEU A 122 -2.48 -15.65 -0.88
N GLN A 123 -1.92 -15.77 -2.08
CA GLN A 123 -2.07 -16.95 -2.94
C GLN A 123 -1.54 -18.21 -2.27
N ARG A 124 -0.37 -18.15 -1.63
CA ARG A 124 0.20 -19.30 -0.88
C ARG A 124 -0.70 -19.72 0.29
N ARG A 125 -1.26 -18.77 1.05
CA ARG A 125 -2.17 -19.06 2.17
C ARG A 125 -3.47 -19.72 1.73
N GLN A 126 -3.92 -19.43 0.51
CA GLN A 126 -5.08 -20.08 -0.11
C GLN A 126 -4.76 -21.48 -0.68
N GLY A 127 -3.52 -21.97 -0.53
CA GLY A 127 -3.08 -23.27 -1.04
C GLY A 127 -2.85 -23.30 -2.56
N GLY A 128 -2.82 -22.14 -3.21
CA GLY A 128 -2.59 -22.00 -4.64
C GLY A 128 -1.12 -21.90 -5.03
N GLN A 129 -0.82 -22.08 -6.33
CA GLN A 129 0.46 -21.71 -6.90
C GLN A 129 0.54 -20.19 -7.11
N VAL A 130 1.72 -19.63 -6.88
CA VAL A 130 1.98 -18.20 -7.11
C VAL A 130 1.99 -17.91 -8.61
N GLN A 131 1.11 -17.02 -9.05
CA GLN A 131 0.96 -16.61 -10.44
C GLN A 131 1.11 -15.09 -10.57
N PRO A 132 2.30 -14.58 -10.94
CA PRO A 132 2.57 -13.14 -11.00
C PRO A 132 1.67 -12.36 -11.96
N GLU A 133 1.22 -13.00 -13.05
CA GLU A 133 0.31 -12.38 -14.02
C GLU A 133 -1.06 -12.04 -13.42
N GLY A 134 -1.44 -12.70 -12.33
CA GLY A 134 -2.68 -12.47 -11.60
C GLY A 134 -2.57 -11.42 -10.48
N PHE A 135 -1.41 -10.82 -10.25
CA PHE A 135 -1.24 -9.83 -9.18
C PHE A 135 -1.99 -8.54 -9.50
N THR A 136 -2.58 -7.93 -8.48
CA THR A 136 -3.26 -6.64 -8.56
C THR A 136 -2.71 -5.62 -7.57
N HIS A 137 -2.11 -6.08 -6.46
CA HIS A 137 -1.52 -5.26 -5.40
C HIS A 137 0.00 -5.35 -5.33
N GLY A 138 0.57 -6.38 -5.98
CA GLY A 138 2.01 -6.60 -6.04
C GLY A 138 2.48 -7.66 -5.04
N SER A 139 3.72 -8.11 -5.21
CA SER A 139 4.33 -9.09 -4.31
C SER A 139 4.69 -8.47 -2.97
N SER A 140 4.75 -9.31 -1.93
CA SER A 140 5.21 -8.95 -0.59
C SER A 140 6.53 -8.18 -0.62
N ALA A 141 7.48 -8.61 -1.46
CA ALA A 141 8.79 -7.97 -1.59
C ALA A 141 8.69 -6.55 -2.17
N GLN A 142 7.89 -6.35 -3.23
CA GLN A 142 7.69 -5.04 -3.85
C GLN A 142 7.03 -4.07 -2.88
N ARG A 143 6.01 -4.51 -2.13
CA ARG A 143 5.31 -3.67 -1.17
C ARG A 143 6.22 -3.17 -0.05
N VAL A 144 7.05 -4.06 0.50
CA VAL A 144 8.09 -3.68 1.48
C VAL A 144 9.13 -2.73 0.87
N GLU A 145 9.58 -2.99 -0.36
CA GLU A 145 10.55 -2.14 -1.05
C GLU A 145 10.03 -0.70 -1.20
N TRP A 146 8.79 -0.53 -1.68
CA TRP A 146 8.23 0.79 -1.94
C TRP A 146 7.85 1.54 -0.66
N LEU A 147 7.33 0.84 0.36
CA LEU A 147 7.14 1.41 1.68
C LEU A 147 8.46 1.92 2.26
N ARG A 148 9.52 1.11 2.19
CA ARG A 148 10.86 1.49 2.66
C ARG A 148 11.40 2.69 1.90
N ARG A 149 11.29 2.70 0.56
CA ARG A 149 11.76 3.82 -0.28
C ARG A 149 11.08 5.13 0.10
N GLY A 150 9.77 5.11 0.30
CA GLY A 150 9.03 6.29 0.74
C GLY A 150 9.51 6.80 2.11
N TYR A 151 9.71 5.87 3.05
CA TYR A 151 10.20 6.21 4.39
C TYR A 151 11.63 6.78 4.40
N GLU A 152 12.55 6.16 3.66
CA GLU A 152 13.95 6.59 3.61
C GLU A 152 14.14 7.93 2.89
N SER A 153 13.34 8.19 1.85
CA SER A 153 13.42 9.45 1.10
C SER A 153 12.67 10.60 1.78
N GLY A 154 11.52 10.31 2.38
CA GLY A 154 10.58 11.34 2.85
C GLY A 154 10.02 12.24 1.75
N ASP A 155 10.24 11.91 0.48
CA ASP A 155 9.89 12.73 -0.68
C ASP A 155 8.93 11.96 -1.61
N PRO A 156 7.70 12.45 -1.84
CA PRO A 156 6.76 11.81 -2.75
C PRO A 156 7.25 11.74 -4.21
N ALA A 157 8.23 12.57 -4.61
CA ALA A 157 8.83 12.48 -5.94
C ALA A 157 9.64 11.19 -6.15
N ALA A 158 10.06 10.51 -5.08
CA ALA A 158 10.71 9.21 -5.15
C ALA A 158 9.73 8.05 -5.45
N CYS A 159 8.41 8.31 -5.43
CA CYS A 159 7.34 7.32 -5.58
C CYS A 159 6.89 7.10 -7.04
N ASP A 160 7.83 7.12 -7.99
CA ASP A 160 7.56 6.80 -9.40
C ASP A 160 7.63 5.30 -9.67
N THR A 161 6.51 4.61 -9.41
CA THR A 161 6.36 3.16 -9.63
C THR A 161 6.08 2.79 -11.08
N PHE A 162 5.78 3.78 -11.92
CA PHE A 162 5.39 3.58 -13.32
C PHE A 162 6.59 3.49 -14.26
N GLN A 163 7.77 3.97 -13.83
CA GLN A 163 9.01 3.90 -14.61
C GLN A 163 9.43 2.48 -15.04
N ALA A 164 9.01 1.45 -14.32
CA ALA A 164 9.37 0.05 -14.57
C ALA A 164 8.28 -0.73 -15.33
N LEU A 165 7.21 -0.07 -15.80
CA LEU A 165 6.13 -0.68 -16.58
C LEU A 165 6.47 -0.84 -18.07
#